data_AF-A0A2A4RHT4-F1
#
_entry.id   AF-A0A2A4RHT4-F1
#
_cell.length_a   1.000
_cell.length_b   1.000
_cell.length_c   1.000
_cell.angle_alpha   90.00
_cell.angle_beta   90.00
_cell.angle_gamma   90.00
#
_symmetry.space_group_name_H-M   'P 1'
#
loop_
_entity.id
_entity.type
_entity.pdbx_description
1 polymer ?
#
loop_
_entity_poly.entity_id
_entity_poly.type
_entity_poly.pdbx_seq_one_letter_code
_entity_poly.pdbx_strand_id
1 'polypeptide(L)' 'METEMDKPIEGILVVDKPLGITSMGVCAKVRGKLRAGGAPKRVKVGHGGTLDPLASGVLVVLIGKATKRCEEVMAGVK' A
#
# COMPACT_ATOMS: atom_id res chain seq x y z
N MET A 1 -0.87 29.51 -5.00
CA MET A 1 -1.83 28.73 -4.19
C MET A 1 -1.69 27.29 -4.65
N GLU A 2 -1.22 26.38 -3.80
CA GLU A 2 -1.25 24.93 -4.10
C GLU A 2 -2.71 24.51 -4.22
N THR A 3 -3.06 23.84 -5.30
CA THR A 3 -4.41 23.28 -5.48
C THR A 3 -4.49 21.93 -4.77
N GLU A 4 -5.68 21.46 -4.37
CA GLU A 4 -5.87 20.12 -3.79
C GLU A 4 -5.32 18.99 -4.68
N MET A 5 -5.09 19.26 -5.97
CA MET A 5 -4.50 18.35 -6.96
C MET A 5 -2.97 18.18 -6.82
N ASP A 6 -2.27 19.15 -6.20
CA ASP A 6 -0.81 19.15 -6.06
C ASP A 6 -0.32 18.36 -4.83
N LYS A 7 -1.24 17.97 -3.93
CA LYS A 7 -0.87 17.23 -2.74
C LYS A 7 -0.35 15.83 -3.11
N PRO A 8 0.83 15.44 -2.61
CA PRO A 8 1.37 14.11 -2.85
C PRO A 8 0.45 13.06 -2.22
N ILE A 9 0.04 12.06 -3.00
CA ILE A 9 -0.77 10.94 -2.52
C ILE A 9 0.06 10.09 -1.56
N GLU A 10 -0.38 10.03 -0.32
CA GLU A 10 0.24 9.27 0.76
C GLU A 10 -0.80 8.75 1.74
N GLY A 11 -0.51 7.62 2.39
CA GLY A 11 -1.44 7.03 3.35
C GLY A 11 -1.16 5.57 3.67
N ILE A 12 -1.99 5.01 4.54
CA ILE A 12 -1.98 3.61 4.94
C ILE A 12 -3.33 3.01 4.54
N LEU A 13 -3.31 1.87 3.87
CA LEU A 13 -4.49 1.11 3.48
C LEU A 13 -4.43 -0.27 4.13
N VAL A 14 -5.43 -0.60 4.93
CA VAL A 14 -5.58 -1.94 5.49
C VAL A 14 -6.36 -2.78 4.48
N VAL A 15 -5.72 -3.83 3.96
CA VAL A 15 -6.31 -4.71 2.95
C VAL A 15 -6.53 -6.08 3.57
N ASP A 16 -7.74 -6.61 3.48
CA ASP A 16 -7.96 -8.04 3.63
C ASP A 16 -7.45 -8.74 2.37
N LYS A 17 -6.25 -9.35 2.45
CA LYS A 17 -5.60 -10.00 1.32
C LYS A 17 -6.33 -11.31 1.01
N PRO A 18 -6.87 -11.49 -0.20
CA PRO A 18 -7.49 -12.75 -0.57
C PRO A 18 -6.44 -13.88 -0.71
N LEU A 19 -6.91 -15.12 -0.66
CA LEU A 19 -6.13 -16.29 -1.00
C LEU A 19 -5.67 -16.24 -2.47
N GLY A 20 -4.49 -16.76 -2.76
CA GLY A 20 -3.98 -16.94 -4.13
C GLY A 20 -3.33 -15.69 -4.75
N ILE A 21 -3.21 -14.57 -4.01
CA ILE A 21 -2.43 -13.39 -4.45
C ILE A 21 -1.23 -13.16 -3.55
N THR A 22 -0.10 -12.78 -4.15
CA THR A 22 1.09 -12.36 -3.39
C THR A 22 0.86 -10.99 -2.75
N SER A 23 1.57 -10.71 -1.63
CA SER A 23 1.54 -9.38 -1.00
C SER A 23 1.97 -8.26 -1.97
N MET A 24 2.94 -8.54 -2.85
CA MET A 24 3.34 -7.62 -3.92
C MET A 24 2.28 -7.46 -5.01
N GLY A 25 1.48 -8.50 -5.29
CA GLY A 25 0.33 -8.45 -6.17
C GLY A 25 -0.74 -7.49 -5.65
N VAL A 26 -0.96 -7.43 -4.33
CA VAL A 26 -1.81 -6.40 -3.72
C VAL A 26 -1.27 -5.01 -3.97
N CYS A 27 0.03 -4.78 -3.73
CA CYS A 27 0.67 -3.48 -4.01
C CYS A 27 0.53 -3.07 -5.49
N ALA A 28 0.63 -4.02 -6.43
CA ALA A 28 0.42 -3.77 -7.86
C ALA A 28 -1.02 -3.36 -8.17
N LYS A 29 -2.02 -4.07 -7.60
CA LYS A 29 -3.44 -3.71 -7.73
C LYS A 29 -3.74 -2.32 -7.15
N VAL A 30 -3.22 -2.01 -5.97
CA VAL A 30 -3.36 -0.68 -5.33
C VAL A 30 -2.76 0.40 -6.23
N ARG A 31 -1.55 0.20 -6.75
CA ARG A 31 -0.91 1.14 -7.68
C ARG A 31 -1.75 1.36 -8.95
N GLY A 32 -2.36 0.30 -9.48
CA GLY A 32 -3.28 0.38 -10.62
C GLY A 32 -4.51 1.24 -10.31
N LYS A 33 -5.16 1.01 -9.18
CA LYS A 33 -6.33 1.81 -8.72
C LYS A 33 -5.98 3.27 -8.49
N LEU A 34 -4.85 3.55 -7.84
CA LEU A 34 -4.36 4.92 -7.63
C LEU A 34 -4.15 5.64 -8.97
N ARG A 35 -3.49 5.00 -9.94
CA ARG A 35 -3.27 5.57 -11.28
C ARG A 35 -4.59 5.85 -12.01
N ALA A 36 -5.55 4.93 -11.93
CA ALA A 36 -6.88 5.13 -12.51
C ALA A 36 -7.61 6.32 -11.86
N GLY A 37 -7.35 6.59 -10.58
CA GLY A 37 -7.84 7.76 -9.84
C GLY A 37 -7.02 9.03 -10.01
N GLY A 38 -6.09 9.10 -10.97
CA GLY A 38 -5.30 10.31 -11.26
C GLY A 38 -3.97 10.41 -10.53
N ALA A 39 -3.53 9.36 -9.80
CA ALA A 39 -2.25 9.39 -9.11
C ALA A 39 -1.05 9.46 -10.07
N PRO A 40 0.05 10.13 -9.66
CA PRO A 40 1.29 10.15 -10.43
C PRO A 40 1.82 8.76 -10.74
N LYS A 41 2.41 8.58 -11.94
CA LYS A 41 2.97 7.28 -12.39
C LYS A 41 3.96 6.66 -11.40
N ARG A 42 4.72 7.49 -10.68
CA ARG A 42 5.79 7.08 -9.76
C ARG A 42 5.36 7.02 -8.29
N VAL A 43 4.06 6.94 -7.98
CA VAL A 43 3.60 6.75 -6.60
C VAL A 43 4.21 5.48 -6.00
N LYS A 44 4.90 5.63 -4.86
CA LYS A 44 5.52 4.51 -4.13
C LYS A 44 4.45 3.76 -3.37
N VAL A 45 4.48 2.42 -3.45
CA VAL A 45 3.54 1.52 -2.76
C VAL A 45 4.34 0.32 -2.27
N GLY A 46 4.22 0.00 -0.99
CA GLY A 46 4.83 -1.15 -0.32
C GLY A 46 3.89 -1.78 0.72
N HIS A 47 4.27 -2.88 1.35
CA HIS A 47 3.47 -3.54 2.39
C HIS A 47 4.26 -3.67 3.71
N GLY A 48 3.56 -3.60 4.85
CA GLY A 48 4.12 -3.65 6.21
C GLY A 48 4.35 -5.06 6.73
N GLY A 49 4.82 -5.97 5.89
CA GLY A 49 4.98 -7.40 6.20
C GLY A 49 4.44 -8.30 5.09
N THR A 50 5.06 -9.46 4.89
CA THR A 50 4.69 -10.40 3.82
C THR A 50 3.72 -11.44 4.35
N LEU A 51 2.57 -11.56 3.70
CA LEU A 51 1.72 -12.74 3.77
C LEU A 51 2.02 -13.66 2.58
N ASP A 52 2.10 -14.96 2.85
CA ASP A 52 2.24 -16.01 1.83
C ASP A 52 1.10 -15.93 0.79
N PRO A 53 1.31 -16.30 -0.48
CA PRO A 53 0.23 -16.35 -1.46
C PRO A 53 -0.97 -17.19 -1.00
N LEU A 54 -0.74 -18.24 -0.20
CA LEU A 54 -1.75 -19.12 0.38
C LEU A 54 -2.24 -18.67 1.77
N ALA A 55 -1.78 -17.53 2.28
CA ALA A 55 -2.38 -16.88 3.45
C ALA A 55 -3.49 -15.91 3.02
N SER A 56 -4.50 -15.71 3.86
CA SER A 56 -5.46 -14.59 3.74
C SER A 56 -5.40 -13.73 5.00
N GLY A 57 -6.07 -12.58 4.99
CA GLY A 57 -6.17 -11.70 6.16
C GLY A 57 -5.42 -10.39 6.01
N VAL A 58 -5.16 -9.74 7.15
CA VAL A 58 -4.78 -8.34 7.20
C VAL A 58 -3.38 -8.10 6.64
N LEU A 59 -3.33 -7.34 5.54
CA LEU A 59 -2.10 -6.80 4.94
C LEU A 59 -2.13 -5.28 4.99
N VAL A 60 -1.19 -4.69 5.73
CA VAL A 60 -1.02 -3.22 5.76
C VAL A 60 -0.27 -2.79 4.49
N VAL A 61 -0.87 -1.91 3.69
CA VAL A 61 -0.27 -1.31 2.49
C VAL A 61 0.08 0.15 2.77
N LEU A 62 1.28 0.56 2.39
CA LEU A 62 1.85 1.88 2.62
C LEU A 62 2.00 2.62 1.29
N ILE A 63 1.55 3.87 1.22
CA ILE A 63 1.52 4.69 0.00
C ILE A 63 2.33 5.97 0.22
N GLY A 64 3.12 6.37 -0.78
CA GLY A 64 3.88 7.62 -0.74
C GLY A 64 4.89 7.65 0.41
N LYS A 65 4.93 8.75 1.17
CA LYS A 65 5.86 8.89 2.31
C LYS A 65 5.57 7.92 3.45
N ALA A 66 4.35 7.39 3.57
CA ALA A 66 4.01 6.38 4.58
C ALA A 66 4.85 5.10 4.44
N THR A 67 5.42 4.82 3.25
CA THR A 67 6.34 3.69 3.06
C THR A 67 7.60 3.76 3.92
N LYS A 68 7.97 4.95 4.42
CA LYS A 68 9.09 5.13 5.36
C LYS A 68 8.77 4.63 6.77
N ARG A 69 7.49 4.45 7.11
CA ARG A 69 7.01 3.99 8.42
C ARG A 69 6.87 2.46 8.50
N CYS A 70 7.50 1.73 7.56
CA CYS A 70 7.34 0.28 7.46
C CYS A 70 7.82 -0.44 8.73
N GLU A 71 8.94 0.01 9.31
CA GLU A 71 9.49 -0.55 10.53
C GLU A 71 8.55 -0.35 11.73
N GLU A 72 7.98 0.85 11.90
CA GLU A 72 6.97 1.15 12.93
C GLU A 72 5.76 0.22 12.82
N VAL A 73 5.25 0.02 11.61
CA VAL A 73 4.09 -0.85 11.34
C VAL A 73 4.42 -2.31 11.65
N MET A 74 5.65 -2.74 11.40
CA MET A 74 6.10 -4.12 11.63
C MET A 74 6.49 -4.41 13.07
N ALA A 75 6.66 -3.39 13.92
CA ALA A 75 7.08 -3.53 15.31
C ALA A 75 5.98 -4.05 16.25
N GLY A 76 4.72 -4.11 15.79
CA GLY A 76 3.62 -4.69 16.55
C GLY A 76 3.73 -6.21 16.72
N VAL A 77 3.08 -6.73 17.77
CA VAL A 77 2.86 -8.17 17.92
C VAL A 77 1.90 -8.63 16.81
N LYS A 78 2.26 -9.70 16.12
CA LYS A 78 1.56 -10.23 14.94
C LYS A 78 0.65 -11.38 15.31
#